data_AF-A0A7S1K4G8-F1
#
_entry.id   AF-A0A7S1K4G8-F1
#
_cell.length_a   1.000
_cell.length_b   1.000
_cell.length_c   1.000
_cell.angle_alpha   90.00
_cell.angle_beta   90.00
_cell.angle_gamma   90.00
#
_symmetry.space_group_name_H-M   'P 1'
#
loop_
_entity.id
_entity.type
_entity.pdbx_description
1 polymer ?
#
loop_
_entity_poly.entity_id
_entity_poly.type
_entity_poly.pdbx_seq_one_letter_code
_entity_poly.pdbx_strand_id
1 'polypeptide(L)'
;YAHLQAIAQKRQRQKRSQQEASATAKENHDNDQVMEPASPKAAPNEKESARGMLPLNVSAFPPPLSADRPPTDDMRAWVVGLLEKLLPQVLTDIITWTVPHRLTASRLLKLLIVLCDSHLTPYASPLLIHLYKTTSDDNPDVAHTVLECGHLLGRV
;
A
#
# COMPACT_ATOMS: atom_id res chain seq x y z
N TYR A 1 -40.96 -25.85 3.96
CA TYR A 1 -40.19 -27.09 3.71
C TYR A 1 -39.57 -27.19 2.31
N ALA A 2 -40.16 -26.64 1.24
CA ALA A 2 -39.60 -26.73 -0.12
C ALA A 2 -38.26 -26.00 -0.35
N HIS A 3 -38.01 -24.88 0.33
CA HIS A 3 -36.80 -24.05 0.12
C HIS A 3 -35.51 -24.72 0.65
N LEU A 4 -35.59 -25.49 1.74
CA LEU A 4 -34.44 -26.19 2.31
C LEU A 4 -33.97 -27.36 1.43
N GLN A 5 -34.91 -28.01 0.72
CA GLN A 5 -34.58 -29.07 -0.25
C GLN A 5 -33.85 -28.53 -1.48
N ALA A 6 -34.21 -27.32 -1.95
CA ALA A 6 -33.53 -26.67 -3.06
C ALA A 6 -32.07 -26.31 -2.75
N ILE A 7 -31.80 -25.88 -1.51
CA ILE A 7 -30.42 -25.57 -1.05
C ILE A 7 -29.58 -26.84 -0.95
N ALA A 8 -30.15 -27.94 -0.45
CA ALA A 8 -29.45 -29.22 -0.36
C ALA A 8 -29.07 -29.78 -1.74
N GLN A 9 -29.96 -29.66 -2.74
CA GLN A 9 -29.70 -30.12 -4.10
C GLN A 9 -28.61 -29.29 -4.81
N LYS A 10 -28.57 -27.97 -4.62
CA LYS A 10 -27.49 -27.12 -5.17
C LYS A 10 -26.12 -27.51 -4.62
N ARG A 11 -26.02 -27.80 -3.31
CA ARG A 11 -24.76 -28.22 -2.68
C ARG A 11 -24.28 -29.59 -3.16
N GLN A 12 -25.19 -30.53 -3.43
CA GLN A 12 -24.82 -31.83 -4.01
C GLN A 12 -24.30 -31.73 -5.45
N ARG A 13 -24.87 -30.84 -6.27
CA ARG A 13 -24.39 -30.60 -7.64
C ARG A 13 -22.98 -29.99 -7.66
N GLN A 14 -22.69 -29.04 -6.76
CA GLN A 14 -21.35 -28.47 -6.63
C GLN A 14 -20.29 -29.49 -6.16
N LYS A 15 -20.66 -30.42 -5.26
CA LYS A 15 -19.73 -31.48 -4.84
C LYS A 15 -19.41 -32.46 -5.96
N ARG A 16 -20.40 -32.80 -6.82
CA ARG A 16 -20.17 -33.66 -7.99
C ARG A 16 -19.30 -32.98 -9.04
N SER A 17 -19.53 -31.71 -9.36
CA SER A 17 -18.68 -30.98 -10.31
C SER A 17 -17.23 -30.82 -9.81
N GLN A 18 -17.02 -30.67 -8.49
CA GLN A 18 -15.68 -30.64 -7.90
C GLN A 18 -14.98 -32.01 -7.89
N GLN A 19 -15.74 -33.11 -7.76
CA GLN A 19 -15.19 -34.46 -7.88
C GLN A 19 -14.86 -34.83 -9.33
N GLU A 20 -15.68 -34.42 -10.29
CA GLU A 20 -15.41 -34.63 -11.71
C GLU A 20 -14.18 -33.81 -12.18
N ALA A 21 -14.02 -32.57 -11.71
CA ALA A 21 -12.84 -31.75 -12.00
C ALA A 21 -11.54 -32.25 -11.34
N SER A 22 -11.63 -32.97 -10.22
CA SER A 22 -10.46 -33.56 -9.55
C SER A 22 -10.10 -34.95 -10.08
N ALA A 23 -11.03 -35.64 -10.74
CA ALA A 23 -10.76 -36.90 -11.46
C ALA A 23 -10.01 -36.64 -12.78
N THR A 24 -10.41 -35.61 -13.54
CA THR A 24 -9.73 -35.25 -14.81
C THR A 24 -8.34 -34.64 -14.62
N ALA A 25 -8.03 -34.11 -13.43
CA ALA A 25 -6.69 -33.59 -13.11
C ALA A 25 -5.66 -34.68 -12.75
N LYS A 26 -6.09 -35.92 -12.47
CA LYS A 26 -5.20 -37.03 -12.09
C LYS A 26 -4.78 -37.93 -13.25
N GLU A 27 -5.31 -37.71 -14.46
CA GLU A 27 -5.06 -38.58 -15.61
C GLU A 27 -3.94 -38.07 -16.55
N ASN A 28 -3.31 -36.92 -16.25
CA ASN A 28 -2.24 -36.33 -17.07
C ASN A 28 -0.83 -36.44 -16.46
N HIS A 29 -0.58 -37.40 -15.58
CA HIS A 29 0.73 -37.61 -14.94
C HIS A 29 1.42 -38.91 -15.38
N ASP A 30 1.43 -39.21 -16.69
CA ASP A 30 2.27 -40.29 -17.21
C ASP A 30 2.53 -40.11 -18.73
N ASN A 31 3.37 -39.13 -19.10
CA ASN A 31 4.25 -39.19 -20.27
C ASN A 31 5.04 -37.89 -20.40
N ASP A 32 6.34 -37.93 -20.10
CA ASP A 32 7.37 -37.90 -21.13
C ASP A 32 8.74 -37.68 -20.48
N GLN A 33 9.60 -38.66 -20.71
CA GLN A 33 11.01 -38.62 -20.46
C GLN A 33 11.74 -38.14 -21.73
N VAL A 34 12.87 -37.46 -21.53
CA VAL A 34 14.11 -37.45 -22.34
C VAL A 34 14.55 -36.08 -22.93
N MET A 35 15.74 -35.67 -22.45
CA MET A 35 16.83 -34.85 -23.04
C MET A 35 16.85 -33.31 -22.99
N GLU A 36 17.64 -32.81 -22.04
CA GLU A 36 18.56 -31.64 -22.14
C GLU A 36 19.81 -31.99 -23.00
N PRO A 37 20.73 -31.05 -23.37
CA PRO A 37 20.83 -29.62 -23.05
C PRO A 37 21.19 -28.68 -24.24
N ALA A 38 20.85 -27.37 -24.14
CA ALA A 38 21.56 -26.32 -24.90
C ALA A 38 21.46 -24.93 -24.24
N SER A 39 22.63 -24.33 -24.03
CA SER A 39 23.00 -23.08 -23.33
C SER A 39 22.17 -21.80 -23.59
N PRO A 40 22.23 -20.81 -22.66
CA PRO A 40 21.22 -19.77 -22.48
C PRO A 40 21.40 -18.57 -23.41
N LYS A 41 20.34 -18.18 -24.13
CA LYS A 41 20.23 -16.86 -24.75
C LYS A 41 19.48 -15.93 -23.80
N ALA A 42 20.17 -14.85 -23.42
CA ALA A 42 19.69 -13.79 -22.55
C ALA A 42 18.31 -13.25 -22.98
N ALA A 43 17.32 -13.40 -22.10
CA ALA A 43 16.04 -12.72 -22.21
C ALA A 43 16.21 -11.22 -21.87
N PRO A 44 15.50 -10.31 -22.56
CA PRO A 44 15.54 -8.89 -22.24
C PRO A 44 14.92 -8.62 -20.87
N ASN A 45 15.56 -7.68 -20.17
CA ASN A 45 15.28 -7.18 -18.84
C ASN A 45 13.78 -6.82 -18.60
N GLU A 46 12.98 -7.76 -18.08
CA GLU A 46 11.59 -7.53 -17.63
C GLU A 46 11.50 -6.77 -16.29
N LYS A 47 12.63 -6.32 -15.72
CA LYS A 47 12.65 -5.65 -14.41
C LYS A 47 12.16 -4.20 -14.42
N GLU A 48 11.87 -3.62 -15.58
CA GLU A 48 11.58 -2.17 -15.67
C GLU A 48 10.08 -1.82 -15.68
N SER A 49 9.18 -2.77 -15.99
CA SER A 49 7.75 -2.47 -16.11
C SER A 49 6.96 -2.62 -14.79
N ALA A 50 7.53 -3.25 -13.77
CA ALA A 50 6.83 -3.54 -12.51
C ALA A 50 6.87 -2.39 -11.48
N ARG A 51 7.53 -1.27 -11.76
CA ARG A 51 7.60 -0.12 -10.82
C ARG A 51 6.26 0.60 -10.60
N GLY A 52 5.22 0.28 -11.38
CA GLY A 52 3.93 0.98 -11.33
C GLY A 52 2.73 0.16 -10.86
N MET A 53 2.87 -1.15 -10.67
CA MET A 53 1.74 -2.01 -10.31
C MET A 53 1.79 -2.33 -8.82
N LEU A 54 1.04 -1.57 -8.03
CA LEU A 54 0.78 -1.90 -6.63
C LEU A 54 0.06 -3.26 -6.62
N PRO A 55 0.63 -4.35 -6.07
CA PRO A 55 -0.09 -5.60 -5.98
C PRO A 55 -1.34 -5.39 -5.11
N LEU A 56 -2.51 -5.40 -5.75
CA LEU A 56 -3.83 -5.29 -5.10
C LEU A 56 -4.21 -6.58 -4.35
N ASN A 57 -3.24 -7.39 -3.94
CA ASN A 57 -3.49 -8.51 -3.06
C ASN A 57 -3.56 -7.99 -1.62
N VAL A 58 -4.74 -8.06 -1.01
CA VAL A 58 -4.99 -7.62 0.37
C VAL A 58 -4.12 -8.37 1.39
N SER A 59 -3.64 -9.58 1.06
CA SER A 59 -2.68 -10.34 1.88
C SER A 59 -1.23 -9.84 1.75
N ALA A 60 -0.94 -8.93 0.83
CA ALA A 60 0.39 -8.30 0.65
C ALA A 60 0.49 -6.95 1.38
N PHE A 61 -0.57 -6.51 2.08
CA PHE A 61 -0.51 -5.27 2.84
C PHE A 61 0.35 -5.46 4.09
N PRO A 62 1.28 -4.54 4.38
CA PRO A 62 2.07 -4.62 5.59
C PRO A 62 1.13 -4.55 6.82
N PRO A 63 1.53 -5.20 7.94
CA PRO A 63 0.79 -5.11 9.20
C PRO A 63 0.55 -3.65 9.62
N PRO A 64 -0.55 -3.35 10.31
CA PRO A 64 -0.88 -1.99 10.72
C PRO A 64 0.15 -1.42 11.69
N LEU A 65 0.33 -0.10 11.63
CA LEU A 65 1.16 0.66 12.56
C LEU A 65 0.70 0.42 14.00
N SER A 66 1.62 -0.01 14.85
CA SER A 66 1.39 -0.26 16.27
C SER A 66 2.39 0.54 17.07
N ALA A 67 1.99 1.09 18.22
CA ALA A 67 2.88 1.90 19.05
C ALA A 67 4.11 1.09 19.55
N ASP A 68 3.94 -0.23 19.71
CA ASP A 68 4.97 -1.13 20.23
C ASP A 68 5.98 -1.60 19.17
N ARG A 69 5.83 -1.20 17.90
CA ARG A 69 6.66 -1.69 16.81
C ARG A 69 7.03 -0.59 15.82
N PRO A 70 8.31 -0.46 15.44
CA PRO A 70 8.68 0.43 14.36
C PRO A 70 8.06 0.00 13.02
N PRO A 71 7.85 0.94 12.09
CA PRO A 71 7.42 0.65 10.72
C PRO A 71 8.30 -0.43 10.06
N THR A 72 7.69 -1.40 9.36
CA THR A 72 8.45 -2.35 8.54
C THR A 72 9.06 -1.66 7.32
N ASP A 73 10.20 -2.16 6.85
CA ASP A 73 10.90 -1.60 5.69
C ASP A 73 10.04 -1.66 4.43
N ASP A 74 9.32 -2.77 4.22
CA ASP A 74 8.36 -2.91 3.12
C ASP A 74 7.34 -1.77 3.15
N MET A 75 6.71 -1.50 4.29
CA MET A 75 5.72 -0.42 4.40
C MET A 75 6.31 0.95 4.06
N ARG A 76 7.55 1.23 4.50
CA ARG A 76 8.25 2.47 4.14
C ARG A 76 8.48 2.55 2.64
N ALA A 77 8.98 1.50 2.01
CA ALA A 77 9.18 1.44 0.56
C ALA A 77 7.87 1.66 -0.23
N TRP A 78 6.78 1.06 0.25
CA TRP A 78 5.44 1.25 -0.29
C TRP A 78 4.96 2.70 -0.21
N VAL A 79 5.14 3.35 0.95
CA VAL A 79 4.73 4.75 1.14
C VAL A 79 5.61 5.70 0.32
N VAL A 80 6.92 5.43 0.23
CA VAL A 80 7.85 6.21 -0.60
C VAL A 80 7.44 6.16 -2.08
N GLY A 81 6.99 5.00 -2.58
CA GLY A 81 6.46 4.88 -3.96
C GLY A 81 5.17 5.70 -4.21
N LEU A 82 4.46 6.07 -3.16
CA LEU A 82 3.25 6.91 -3.24
C LEU A 82 3.53 8.39 -2.97
N LEU A 83 4.73 8.73 -2.49
CA LEU A 83 5.06 10.06 -1.98
C LEU A 83 4.86 11.16 -3.02
N GLU A 84 5.31 10.93 -4.26
CA GLU A 84 5.18 11.89 -5.36
C GLU A 84 3.72 12.32 -5.63
N LYS A 85 2.78 11.41 -5.42
CA LYS A 85 1.35 11.65 -5.66
C LYS A 85 0.64 12.16 -4.41
N LEU A 86 0.99 11.63 -3.24
CA LEU A 86 0.31 11.95 -1.99
C LEU A 86 0.76 13.29 -1.42
N LEU A 87 2.06 13.60 -1.46
CA LEU A 87 2.59 14.77 -0.78
C LEU A 87 1.98 16.09 -1.27
N PRO A 88 1.88 16.37 -2.58
CA PRO A 88 1.29 17.63 -3.05
C PRO A 88 -0.18 17.77 -2.63
N GLN A 89 -0.92 16.66 -2.63
CA GLN A 89 -2.32 16.64 -2.20
C GLN A 89 -2.43 16.96 -0.71
N VAL A 90 -1.63 16.29 0.13
CA VAL A 90 -1.60 16.53 1.58
C VAL A 90 -1.22 17.98 1.90
N LEU A 91 -0.24 18.55 1.19
CA LEU A 91 0.15 19.95 1.34
C LEU A 91 -0.96 20.92 0.94
N THR A 92 -1.79 20.57 -0.03
CA THR A 92 -2.97 21.37 -0.40
C THR A 92 -4.08 21.22 0.64
N ASP A 93 -4.29 20.02 1.17
CA ASP A 93 -5.32 19.73 2.15
C ASP A 93 -5.02 20.35 3.53
N ILE A 94 -3.75 20.56 3.87
CA ILE A 94 -3.38 21.18 5.15
C ILE A 94 -3.75 22.66 5.24
N ILE A 95 -3.97 23.34 4.11
CA ILE A 95 -4.39 24.75 4.04
C ILE A 95 -5.87 24.91 3.69
N THR A 96 -6.65 23.82 3.69
CA THR A 96 -8.06 23.87 3.32
C THR A 96 -8.91 24.63 4.35
N TRP A 97 -10.05 25.16 3.92
CA TRP A 97 -10.92 25.97 4.77
C TRP A 97 -11.62 25.16 5.88
N THR A 98 -11.70 23.83 5.75
CA THR A 98 -12.35 22.97 6.75
C THR A 98 -11.37 22.38 7.75
N VAL A 99 -11.64 22.62 9.04
CA VAL A 99 -10.83 22.10 10.16
C VAL A 99 -10.66 20.57 10.12
N PRO A 100 -11.70 19.73 9.89
CA PRO A 100 -11.53 18.28 9.91
C PRO A 100 -10.55 17.76 8.85
N HIS A 101 -10.53 18.39 7.66
CA HIS A 101 -9.61 18.01 6.60
C HIS A 101 -8.18 18.47 6.93
N ARG A 102 -7.98 19.71 7.43
CA ARG A 102 -6.66 20.16 7.90
C ARG A 102 -6.08 19.29 9.00
N LEU A 103 -6.92 18.86 9.95
CA LEU A 103 -6.51 17.99 11.04
C LEU A 103 -6.12 16.59 10.54
N THR A 104 -6.87 16.05 9.59
CA THR A 104 -6.54 14.75 8.99
C THR A 104 -5.27 14.86 8.13
N ALA A 105 -5.12 15.93 7.35
CA ALA A 105 -3.97 16.20 6.51
C ALA A 105 -2.69 16.42 7.34
N SER A 106 -2.75 17.18 8.44
CA SER A 106 -1.60 17.40 9.33
C SER A 106 -1.13 16.11 10.00
N ARG A 107 -2.06 15.26 10.45
CA ARG A 107 -1.74 13.92 10.98
C ARG A 107 -1.13 13.01 9.92
N LEU A 108 -1.67 13.02 8.71
CA LEU A 108 -1.12 12.27 7.58
C LEU A 108 0.28 12.78 7.20
N LEU A 109 0.49 14.09 7.20
CA LEU A 109 1.80 14.70 6.96
C LEU A 109 2.82 14.24 8.00
N LYS A 110 2.45 14.22 9.29
CA LYS A 110 3.30 13.69 10.37
C LYS A 110 3.71 12.25 10.08
N LEU A 111 2.76 11.42 9.63
CA LEU A 111 3.02 10.04 9.30
C LEU A 111 3.97 9.90 8.10
N LEU A 112 3.77 10.70 7.04
CA LEU A 112 4.66 10.73 5.87
C LEU A 112 6.09 11.11 6.28
N ILE A 113 6.26 12.06 7.20
CA ILE A 113 7.58 12.44 7.72
C ILE A 113 8.28 11.27 8.40
N VAL A 114 7.57 10.55 9.27
CA VAL A 114 8.14 9.39 9.98
C VAL A 114 8.49 8.24 9.03
N LEU A 115 7.68 8.01 7.99
CA LEU A 115 7.85 6.88 7.09
C LEU A 115 8.86 7.13 5.96
N CYS A 116 8.91 8.35 5.43
CA CYS A 116 9.70 8.67 4.25
C CYS A 116 11.07 9.28 4.58
N ASP A 117 11.26 9.88 5.76
CA ASP A 117 12.57 10.29 6.27
C ASP A 117 13.40 11.04 5.20
N SER A 118 14.56 10.53 4.79
CA SER A 118 15.45 11.13 3.78
C SER A 118 14.82 11.35 2.40
N HIS A 119 13.77 10.59 2.04
CA HIS A 119 13.05 10.76 0.78
C HIS A 119 12.24 12.07 0.71
N LEU A 120 12.11 12.79 1.82
CA LEU A 120 11.44 14.11 1.85
C LEU A 120 12.37 15.28 1.54
N THR A 121 13.69 15.06 1.50
CA THR A 121 14.70 16.10 1.21
C THR A 121 14.38 16.92 -0.05
N PRO A 122 13.97 16.32 -1.19
CA PRO A 122 13.62 17.08 -2.40
C PRO A 122 12.42 18.02 -2.21
N TYR A 123 11.56 17.72 -1.24
CA TYR A 123 10.33 18.46 -0.94
C TYR A 123 10.50 19.42 0.25
N ALA A 124 11.71 19.60 0.78
CA ALA A 124 11.95 20.43 1.95
C ALA A 124 11.43 21.87 1.77
N SER A 125 11.67 22.50 0.62
CA SER A 125 11.21 23.86 0.32
C SER A 125 9.67 24.00 0.39
N PRO A 126 8.88 23.23 -0.38
CA PRO A 126 7.42 23.32 -0.28
C PRO A 126 6.90 22.89 1.09
N LEU A 127 7.53 21.91 1.76
CA LEU A 127 7.15 21.52 3.13
C LEU A 127 7.28 22.69 4.09
N LEU A 128 8.43 23.35 4.15
CA LEU A 128 8.68 24.46 5.06
C LEU A 128 7.72 25.63 4.83
N ILE A 129 7.40 25.93 3.57
CA ILE A 129 6.41 26.98 3.23
C ILE A 129 5.04 26.65 3.81
N HIS A 130 4.55 25.41 3.64
CA HIS A 130 3.23 25.01 4.13
C HIS A 130 3.21 24.89 5.66
N LEU A 131 4.26 24.32 6.27
CA LEU A 131 4.39 24.24 7.72
C LEU A 131 4.38 25.64 8.34
N TYR A 132 5.17 26.58 7.83
CA TYR A 132 5.20 27.97 8.33
C TYR A 132 3.83 28.67 8.22
N LYS A 133 3.08 28.44 7.13
CA LYS A 133 1.73 28.99 7.00
C LYS A 133 0.76 28.40 8.02
N THR A 134 0.89 27.11 8.32
CA THR A 134 -0.02 26.39 9.22
C THR A 134 0.40 26.41 10.70
N THR A 135 1.58 26.94 11.04
CA THR A 135 1.91 27.20 12.45
C THR A 135 1.01 28.26 13.08
N SER A 136 0.40 29.13 12.26
CA SER A 136 -0.55 30.16 12.69
C SER A 136 -2.01 29.78 12.41
N ASP A 137 -2.31 28.47 12.38
CA ASP A 137 -3.68 27.97 12.16
C ASP A 137 -4.62 28.42 13.28
N ASP A 138 -5.87 28.67 12.93
CA ASP A 138 -6.95 29.00 13.87
C ASP A 138 -7.28 27.84 14.82
N ASN A 139 -6.98 26.61 14.41
CA ASN A 139 -7.14 25.43 15.24
C ASN A 139 -5.81 25.03 15.94
N PRO A 140 -5.79 24.99 17.29
CA PRO A 140 -4.57 24.69 18.04
C PRO A 140 -4.06 23.27 17.83
N ASP A 141 -4.92 22.28 17.57
CA ASP A 141 -4.51 20.89 17.35
C ASP A 141 -3.75 20.75 16.02
N VAL A 142 -4.19 21.48 14.99
CA VAL A 142 -3.51 21.54 13.69
C VAL A 142 -2.14 22.20 13.87
N ALA A 143 -2.10 23.38 14.50
CA ALA A 143 -0.85 24.11 14.75
C ALA A 143 0.16 23.26 15.57
N HIS A 144 -0.31 22.58 16.62
CA HIS A 144 0.53 21.69 17.43
C HIS A 144 1.09 20.53 16.60
N THR A 145 0.24 19.84 15.84
CA THR A 145 0.66 18.71 14.98
C THR A 145 1.69 19.16 13.93
N VAL A 146 1.48 20.33 13.33
CA VAL A 146 2.41 20.93 12.34
C VAL A 146 3.75 21.31 12.97
N LEU A 147 3.74 21.82 14.21
CA LEU A 147 4.97 22.14 14.94
C LEU A 147 5.78 20.87 15.26
N GLU A 148 5.10 19.78 15.62
CA GLU A 148 5.72 18.46 15.77
C GLU A 148 6.31 17.95 14.45
N CYS A 149 5.59 18.13 13.32
CA CYS A 149 6.12 17.82 11.99
C CYS A 149 7.41 18.60 11.70
N GLY A 150 7.47 19.89 12.02
CA GLY A 150 8.68 20.70 11.87
C GLY A 150 9.85 20.18 12.71
N HIS A 151 9.59 19.78 13.96
CA HIS A 151 10.61 19.17 14.81
C HIS A 151 11.09 17.82 14.28
N LEU A 152 10.20 17.00 13.75
CA LEU A 152 10.57 15.72 13.14
C LEU A 152 11.41 15.93 11.88
N LEU A 153 11.02 16.88 11.02
CA LEU A 153 11.75 17.19 9.80
C LEU A 153 13.17 17.70 10.09
N GLY A 154 13.37 18.45 11.17
CA GLY A 154 14.70 18.92 11.59
C GLY A 154 15.58 17.85 12.25
N ARG A 155 15.05 16.64 12.50
CA ARG A 155 15.82 15.48 12.99
C ARG A 155 16.29 14.55 11.88
N VAL A 156 15.68 14.64 10.70
CA VAL A 156 16.04 13.90 9.47
C VAL A 156 17.35 14.46 8.93
#